data_AF-A0A2E9N847-F1
#
_entry.id   AF-A0A2E9N847-F1
#
_cell.length_a   1.000
_cell.length_b   1.000
_cell.length_c   1.000
_cell.angle_alpha   90.00
_cell.angle_beta   90.00
_cell.angle_gamma   90.00
#
_symmetry.space_group_name_H-M   'P 1'
#
loop_
_entity.id
_entity.type
_entity.pdbx_description
1 polymer ?
#
loop_
_entity_poly.entity_id
_entity_poly.type
_entity_poly.pdbx_seq_one_letter_code
_entity_poly.pdbx_strand_id
1 'polypeptide(L)'
;MFASSIQLPPLAVQERVVVQLPCSVTMKDPSMVLTLTNTDASTGYEGDGMLQLAAAIALIEKSCLMTFSREHNRFVPSDELDFELRAREQHPKFGRVMLWILFSTGAEYLLKASFLLSGVWTPNIKQKKVIPQASIPWTAEWLTQVDSLPEENVRDFATLGRMIQLLEVLFNHYCADDDQKRLVKYAYKLLAEAIRNRDAHAYVQNVRQSHFHVAGKICPAFNILLSWVNGVDIEQALSRVEPTQAPTP
;
A
#
# COMPACT_ATOMS: atom_id res chain seq x y z
N MET A 1 35.96 25.75 49.41
CA MET A 1 34.68 26.47 49.56
C MET A 1 34.53 27.40 48.36
N PHE A 2 33.48 27.21 47.57
CA PHE A 2 32.70 28.17 46.78
C PHE A 2 31.92 27.35 45.75
N ALA A 3 30.70 26.97 46.12
CA ALA A 3 29.72 26.37 45.22
C ALA A 3 28.89 27.52 44.62
N SER A 4 28.96 27.69 43.31
CA SER A 4 28.14 28.63 42.56
C SER A 4 26.92 27.90 42.00
N SER A 5 25.76 28.11 42.64
CA SER A 5 24.45 27.66 42.17
C SER A 5 24.00 28.49 40.96
N ILE A 6 23.67 27.81 39.86
CA ILE A 6 23.04 28.40 38.69
C ILE A 6 21.52 28.27 38.86
N GLN A 7 20.81 29.40 38.98
CA GLN A 7 19.36 29.46 38.93
C GLN A 7 18.90 29.61 37.47
N LEU A 8 18.05 28.69 37.01
CA LEU A 8 17.34 28.80 35.74
C LEU A 8 15.97 29.49 35.95
N PRO A 9 15.49 30.29 34.97
CA PRO A 9 14.21 30.98 35.06
C PRO A 9 13.02 30.04 34.77
N PRO A 10 11.81 30.36 35.27
CA PRO A 10 10.62 29.54 35.05
C PRO A 10 10.07 29.69 33.63
N LEU A 11 9.59 28.59 33.06
CA LEU A 11 8.89 28.53 31.78
C LEU A 11 7.46 29.09 31.91
N ALA A 12 7.12 30.05 31.07
CA ALA A 12 5.78 30.60 30.96
C ALA A 12 4.84 29.64 30.21
N VAL A 13 3.66 29.39 30.79
CA VAL A 13 2.56 28.61 30.20
C VAL A 13 1.77 29.51 29.27
N GLN A 14 1.65 29.16 27.98
CA GLN A 14 0.74 29.82 27.04
C GLN A 14 -0.64 29.15 27.07
N GLU A 15 -1.66 29.91 27.47
CA GLU A 15 -3.07 29.53 27.40
C GLU A 15 -3.55 29.51 25.93
N ARG A 16 -4.28 28.45 25.55
CA ARG A 16 -4.98 28.35 24.26
C ARG A 16 -6.32 29.09 24.34
N VAL A 17 -6.46 30.13 23.52
CA VAL A 17 -7.74 30.79 23.25
C VAL A 17 -8.52 29.96 22.22
N VAL A 18 -9.71 29.48 22.60
CA VAL A 18 -10.68 28.85 21.68
C VAL A 18 -11.63 29.94 21.18
N VAL A 19 -11.62 30.21 19.87
CA VAL A 19 -12.55 31.15 19.23
C VAL A 19 -13.67 30.34 18.58
N GLN A 20 -14.91 30.50 19.08
CA GLN A 20 -16.13 30.06 18.42
C GLN A 20 -16.62 31.15 17.46
N LEU A 21 -16.99 30.77 16.23
CA LEU A 21 -17.71 31.64 15.29
C LEU A 21 -19.11 31.06 15.01
N PRO A 22 -20.17 31.88 15.01
CA PRO A 22 -21.50 31.46 14.57
C PRO A 22 -21.71 31.82 13.10
N CYS A 23 -22.36 30.94 12.33
CA CYS A 23 -23.05 31.38 11.11
C CYS A 23 -24.25 30.49 10.82
N SER A 24 -25.41 31.12 10.90
CA SER A 24 -26.70 30.67 10.38
C SER A 24 -26.90 31.24 8.97
N VAL A 25 -27.39 30.43 8.02
CA VAL A 25 -27.89 30.90 6.72
C VAL A 25 -29.18 30.15 6.36
N THR A 26 -30.18 30.93 5.98
CA THR A 26 -31.55 30.58 5.57
C THR A 26 -31.61 30.10 4.12
N MET A 27 -32.41 29.07 3.83
CA MET A 27 -32.64 28.54 2.47
C MET A 27 -33.77 29.26 1.71
N LYS A 28 -33.58 29.48 0.40
CA LYS A 28 -34.66 29.61 -0.60
C LYS A 28 -34.25 29.02 -1.97
N ASP A 29 -34.97 27.97 -2.34
CA ASP A 29 -35.26 27.40 -3.66
C ASP A 29 -34.19 26.68 -4.53
N PRO A 30 -34.61 25.70 -5.35
CA PRO A 30 -33.92 24.42 -5.52
C PRO A 30 -33.60 24.16 -7.00
N SER A 31 -32.32 24.22 -7.37
CA SER A 31 -31.85 23.58 -8.59
C SER A 31 -30.92 22.45 -8.19
N MET A 32 -31.37 21.24 -8.54
CA MET A 32 -30.79 19.97 -8.17
C MET A 32 -29.45 19.79 -8.91
N VAL A 33 -28.39 20.35 -8.35
CA VAL A 33 -27.01 19.91 -8.61
C VAL A 33 -26.74 18.83 -7.58
N LEU A 34 -26.52 17.59 -8.03
CA LEU A 34 -25.95 16.52 -7.23
C LEU A 34 -24.53 16.95 -6.81
N THR A 35 -24.48 17.77 -5.79
CA THR A 35 -23.28 18.12 -5.08
C THR A 35 -23.06 16.95 -4.15
N LEU A 36 -22.04 16.13 -4.43
CA LEU A 36 -21.51 15.17 -3.47
C LEU A 36 -20.97 15.99 -2.30
N THR A 37 -21.86 16.31 -1.35
CA THR A 37 -21.48 16.91 -0.09
C THR A 37 -20.77 15.84 0.71
N ASN A 38 -19.47 16.02 0.77
CA ASN A 38 -18.51 15.28 1.55
C ASN A 38 -18.82 15.53 3.04
N THR A 39 -19.64 14.68 3.63
CA THR A 39 -19.89 14.62 5.08
C THR A 39 -19.89 13.17 5.49
N ASP A 40 -18.69 12.63 5.73
CA ASP A 40 -18.38 11.72 6.83
C ASP A 40 -16.85 11.58 6.95
N ALA A 41 -16.25 12.32 7.88
CA ALA A 41 -14.83 12.29 8.18
C ALA A 41 -14.39 11.04 8.98
N SER A 42 -15.22 10.00 9.03
CA SER A 42 -14.96 8.73 9.73
C SER A 42 -14.83 7.50 8.81
N THR A 43 -14.94 7.64 7.49
CA THR A 43 -14.95 6.49 6.53
C THR A 43 -14.00 6.65 5.31
N GLY A 44 -13.15 7.68 5.30
CA GLY A 44 -12.54 8.17 4.05
C GLY A 44 -11.49 7.30 3.34
N TYR A 45 -10.91 6.29 3.99
CA TYR A 45 -9.76 5.53 3.47
C TYR A 45 -9.95 4.02 3.40
N GLU A 46 -11.05 3.50 3.96
CA GLU A 46 -11.36 2.07 3.94
C GLU A 46 -11.48 1.56 2.51
N GLY A 47 -12.14 2.32 1.63
CA GLY A 47 -12.24 1.99 0.21
C GLY A 47 -10.88 1.81 -0.49
N ASP A 48 -9.89 2.65 -0.16
CA ASP A 48 -8.54 2.52 -0.70
C ASP A 48 -7.81 1.32 -0.09
N GLY A 49 -7.93 1.11 1.23
CA GLY A 49 -7.35 -0.03 1.92
C GLY A 49 -7.82 -1.35 1.31
N MET A 50 -9.12 -1.42 0.98
CA MET A 50 -9.73 -2.56 0.30
C MET A 50 -9.20 -2.78 -1.11
N LEU A 51 -9.03 -1.70 -1.90
CA LEU A 51 -8.45 -1.81 -3.25
C LEU A 51 -6.97 -2.22 -3.20
N GLN A 52 -6.22 -1.69 -2.24
CA GLN A 52 -4.82 -2.08 -2.00
C GLN A 52 -4.73 -3.55 -1.59
N LEU A 53 -5.63 -4.04 -0.73
CA LEU A 53 -5.67 -5.46 -0.33
C LEU A 53 -5.98 -6.37 -1.51
N ALA A 54 -7.00 -6.02 -2.30
CA ALA A 54 -7.38 -6.76 -3.50
C ALA A 54 -6.21 -6.82 -4.50
N ALA A 55 -5.58 -5.67 -4.76
CA ALA A 55 -4.40 -5.60 -5.62
C ALA A 55 -3.21 -6.40 -5.06
N ALA A 56 -3.00 -6.38 -3.74
CA ALA A 56 -1.95 -7.16 -3.08
C ALA A 56 -2.11 -8.65 -3.33
N ILE A 57 -3.31 -9.20 -3.05
CA ILE A 57 -3.62 -10.61 -3.26
C ILE A 57 -3.46 -10.99 -4.73
N ALA A 58 -4.07 -10.22 -5.63
CA ALA A 58 -4.01 -10.47 -7.06
C ALA A 58 -2.58 -10.46 -7.61
N LEU A 59 -1.75 -9.48 -7.23
CA LEU A 59 -0.37 -9.35 -7.71
C LEU A 59 0.55 -10.43 -7.13
N ILE A 60 0.40 -10.77 -5.85
CA ILE A 60 1.17 -11.85 -5.21
C ILE A 60 0.80 -13.18 -5.86
N GLU A 61 -0.48 -13.47 -6.06
CA GLU A 61 -0.91 -14.71 -6.70
C GLU A 61 -0.47 -14.78 -8.17
N LYS A 62 -0.62 -13.67 -8.92
CA LYS A 62 -0.18 -13.58 -10.32
C LYS A 62 1.34 -13.72 -10.48
N SER A 63 2.12 -13.43 -9.43
CA SER A 63 3.57 -13.64 -9.44
C SER A 63 3.97 -15.13 -9.41
N CYS A 64 3.06 -16.02 -9.04
CA CYS A 64 3.30 -17.46 -8.87
C CYS A 64 4.42 -17.82 -7.87
N LEU A 65 4.83 -16.88 -7.02
CA LEU A 65 5.74 -17.15 -5.88
C LEU A 65 4.97 -17.63 -4.65
N MET A 66 3.68 -17.28 -4.57
CA MET A 66 2.75 -17.74 -3.55
C MET A 66 1.36 -17.89 -4.16
N THR A 67 0.56 -18.81 -3.62
CA THR A 67 -0.87 -18.94 -3.90
C THR A 67 -1.68 -18.49 -2.69
N PHE A 68 -2.86 -17.91 -2.92
CA PHE A 68 -3.75 -17.52 -1.83
C PHE A 68 -4.76 -18.64 -1.53
N SER A 69 -4.69 -19.21 -0.32
CA SER A 69 -5.68 -20.18 0.15
C SER A 69 -6.89 -19.43 0.70
N ARG A 70 -7.98 -19.41 -0.08
CA ARG A 70 -9.25 -18.78 0.33
C ARG A 70 -9.85 -19.43 1.57
N GLU A 71 -9.82 -20.76 1.65
CA GLU A 71 -10.31 -21.50 2.82
C GLU A 71 -9.65 -21.07 4.14
N HIS A 72 -8.36 -20.72 4.10
CA HIS A 72 -7.58 -20.40 5.28
C HIS A 72 -7.21 -18.91 5.38
N ASN A 73 -7.66 -18.08 4.43
CA ASN A 73 -7.30 -16.67 4.28
C ASN A 73 -5.81 -16.37 4.47
N ARG A 74 -4.96 -17.17 3.81
CA ARG A 74 -3.50 -17.07 3.93
C ARG A 74 -2.79 -17.41 2.63
N PHE A 75 -1.59 -16.88 2.46
CA PHE A 75 -0.68 -17.31 1.41
C PHE A 75 -0.01 -18.63 1.76
N VAL A 76 0.28 -19.41 0.71
CA VAL A 76 1.09 -20.62 0.74
C VAL A 76 2.20 -20.48 -0.30
N PRO A 77 3.46 -20.83 0.02
CA PRO A 77 4.54 -20.80 -0.97
C PRO A 77 4.23 -21.73 -2.14
N SER A 78 4.51 -21.27 -3.35
CA SER A 78 4.35 -22.09 -4.57
C SER A 78 5.50 -23.08 -4.75
N ASP A 79 5.32 -24.04 -5.64
CA ASP A 79 6.38 -24.95 -6.09
C ASP A 79 7.34 -24.25 -7.06
N GLU A 80 8.63 -24.58 -7.00
CA GLU A 80 9.66 -23.95 -7.84
C GLU A 80 9.50 -24.31 -9.32
N LEU A 81 9.11 -25.56 -9.63
CA LEU A 81 8.89 -25.99 -11.00
C LEU A 81 7.74 -25.23 -11.64
N ASP A 82 6.64 -25.06 -10.90
CA ASP A 82 5.49 -24.27 -11.35
C ASP A 82 5.89 -22.82 -11.63
N PHE A 83 6.62 -22.19 -10.72
CA PHE A 83 7.14 -20.83 -10.93
C PHE A 83 8.03 -20.74 -12.18
N GLU A 84 8.95 -21.67 -12.38
CA GLU A 84 9.86 -21.69 -13.53
C GLU A 84 9.15 -21.95 -14.86
N LEU A 85 8.06 -22.72 -14.86
CA LEU A 85 7.19 -22.88 -16.04
C LEU A 85 6.48 -21.55 -16.35
N ARG A 86 5.84 -20.93 -15.36
CA ARG A 86 5.14 -19.64 -15.52
C ARG A 86 6.07 -18.51 -15.93
N ALA A 87 7.27 -18.45 -15.38
CA ALA A 87 8.28 -17.48 -15.77
C ALA A 87 8.61 -17.60 -17.27
N ARG A 88 8.81 -18.83 -17.77
CA ARG A 88 9.09 -19.07 -19.19
C ARG A 88 7.92 -18.69 -20.09
N GLU A 89 6.68 -18.91 -19.65
CA GLU A 89 5.46 -18.48 -20.35
C GLU A 89 5.38 -16.95 -20.49
N GLN A 90 5.76 -16.19 -19.45
CA GLN A 90 5.76 -14.72 -19.51
C GLN A 90 6.80 -14.21 -20.51
N HIS A 91 8.04 -14.66 -20.37
CA HIS A 91 9.13 -14.31 -21.27
C HIS A 91 10.36 -15.21 -21.02
N PRO A 92 11.04 -15.76 -22.05
CA PRO A 92 12.12 -16.72 -21.88
C PRO A 92 13.33 -16.20 -21.07
N LYS A 93 13.66 -14.90 -21.21
CA LYS A 93 14.75 -14.24 -20.46
C LYS A 93 14.29 -13.45 -19.21
N PHE A 94 13.27 -12.60 -19.35
CA PHE A 94 12.86 -11.65 -18.33
C PHE A 94 11.70 -12.11 -17.44
N GLY A 95 11.08 -13.26 -17.72
CA GLY A 95 9.87 -13.69 -17.02
C GLY A 95 10.04 -13.77 -15.50
N ARG A 96 11.17 -14.28 -15.01
CA ARG A 96 11.48 -14.29 -13.57
C ARG A 96 11.47 -12.89 -12.98
N VAL A 97 12.10 -11.93 -13.65
CA VAL A 97 12.16 -10.53 -13.19
C VAL A 97 10.76 -9.92 -13.15
N MET A 98 9.96 -10.15 -14.19
CA MET A 98 8.57 -9.67 -14.25
C MET A 98 7.74 -10.20 -13.08
N LEU A 99 7.82 -11.51 -12.80
CA LEU A 99 7.09 -12.14 -11.69
C LEU A 99 7.57 -11.60 -10.33
N TRP A 100 8.87 -11.44 -10.11
CA TRP A 100 9.41 -10.84 -8.89
C TRP A 100 8.98 -9.37 -8.71
N ILE A 101 8.83 -8.61 -9.79
CA ILE A 101 8.29 -7.25 -9.74
C ILE A 101 6.85 -7.29 -9.24
N LEU A 102 5.98 -8.13 -9.84
CA LEU A 102 4.59 -8.30 -9.40
C LEU A 102 4.52 -8.66 -7.92
N PHE A 103 5.30 -9.65 -7.48
CA PHE A 103 5.39 -10.06 -6.08
C PHE A 103 5.76 -8.89 -5.16
N SER A 104 6.81 -8.15 -5.52
CA SER A 104 7.28 -7.03 -4.71
C SER A 104 6.28 -5.87 -4.66
N THR A 105 5.53 -5.62 -5.74
CA THR A 105 4.46 -4.61 -5.80
C THR A 105 3.28 -5.04 -4.92
N GLY A 106 2.85 -6.30 -5.05
CA GLY A 106 1.80 -6.85 -4.21
C GLY A 106 2.16 -6.84 -2.72
N ALA A 107 3.42 -7.12 -2.36
CA ALA A 107 3.90 -6.99 -0.99
C ALA A 107 3.78 -5.56 -0.44
N GLU A 108 4.14 -4.54 -1.22
CA GLU A 108 3.96 -3.15 -0.80
C GLU A 108 2.49 -2.79 -0.62
N TYR A 109 1.62 -3.25 -1.52
CA TYR A 109 0.18 -3.04 -1.39
C TYR A 109 -0.39 -3.75 -0.16
N LEU A 110 0.09 -4.94 0.18
CA LEU A 110 -0.31 -5.64 1.39
C LEU A 110 0.03 -4.80 2.63
N LEU A 111 1.25 -4.27 2.70
CA LEU A 111 1.65 -3.41 3.81
C LEU A 111 0.78 -2.15 3.89
N LYS A 112 0.55 -1.48 2.76
CA LYS A 112 -0.29 -0.27 2.70
C LYS A 112 -1.73 -0.57 3.13
N ALA A 113 -2.29 -1.68 2.67
CA ALA A 113 -3.62 -2.12 3.08
C ALA A 113 -3.68 -2.34 4.60
N SER A 114 -2.69 -3.02 5.20
CA SER A 114 -2.65 -3.21 6.66
C SER A 114 -2.66 -1.90 7.44
N PHE A 115 -1.95 -0.88 6.97
CA PHE A 115 -1.93 0.45 7.59
C PHE A 115 -3.25 1.23 7.42
N LEU A 116 -3.86 1.14 6.24
CA LEU A 116 -5.11 1.83 5.91
C LEU A 116 -6.30 1.22 6.65
N LEU A 117 -6.42 -0.10 6.61
CA LEU A 117 -7.52 -0.84 7.22
C LEU A 117 -7.45 -0.86 8.75
N SER A 118 -6.25 -0.72 9.34
CA SER A 118 -6.11 -0.54 10.78
C SER A 118 -6.42 0.89 11.26
N GLY A 119 -6.55 1.84 10.33
CA GLY A 119 -6.79 3.26 10.65
C GLY A 119 -5.60 3.97 11.33
N VAL A 120 -4.43 3.35 11.40
CA VAL A 120 -3.25 3.93 12.10
C VAL A 120 -2.43 4.86 11.23
N TRP A 121 -2.78 4.97 9.95
CA TRP A 121 -2.11 5.85 9.01
C TRP A 121 -3.08 6.40 7.97
N THR A 122 -2.88 7.67 7.63
CA THR A 122 -3.64 8.39 6.62
C THR A 122 -2.71 8.85 5.50
N PRO A 123 -3.07 8.63 4.23
CA PRO A 123 -2.32 9.17 3.10
C PRO A 123 -2.24 10.69 3.15
N ASN A 124 -1.07 11.22 2.80
CA ASN A 124 -0.96 12.65 2.53
C ASN A 124 -1.72 12.98 1.25
N ILE A 125 -2.30 14.17 1.18
CA ILE A 125 -2.86 14.69 -0.07
C ILE A 125 -1.77 15.52 -0.77
N LYS A 126 -1.54 15.25 -2.05
CA LYS A 126 -0.64 16.02 -2.91
C LYS A 126 -1.37 16.52 -4.13
N GLN A 127 -0.99 17.69 -4.61
CA GLN A 127 -1.38 18.16 -5.93
C GLN A 127 -0.55 17.42 -6.98
N LYS A 128 -1.20 16.76 -7.93
CA LYS A 128 -0.54 16.18 -9.11
C LYS A 128 -1.28 16.57 -10.38
N LYS A 129 -0.53 16.67 -11.47
CA LYS A 129 -1.10 16.87 -12.81
C LYS A 129 -2.08 15.73 -13.13
N VAL A 130 -3.29 16.10 -13.54
CA VAL A 130 -4.34 15.15 -13.92
C VAL A 130 -3.85 14.31 -15.08
N ILE A 131 -3.87 12.99 -14.90
CA ILE A 131 -3.60 12.04 -15.97
C ILE A 131 -4.91 11.82 -16.73
N PRO A 132 -4.91 11.79 -18.08
CA PRO A 132 -6.12 11.54 -18.86
C PRO A 132 -6.78 10.23 -18.42
N GLN A 133 -8.09 10.28 -18.15
CA GLN A 133 -8.86 9.06 -17.90
C GLN A 133 -8.97 8.22 -19.20
N ALA A 134 -9.31 6.94 -19.07
CA ALA A 134 -9.28 5.96 -20.16
C ALA A 134 -10.06 6.35 -21.44
N SER A 135 -10.98 7.31 -21.35
CA SER A 135 -11.75 7.85 -22.47
C SER A 135 -11.02 8.93 -23.29
N ILE A 136 -9.88 9.43 -22.83
CA ILE A 136 -9.11 10.50 -23.49
C ILE A 136 -7.79 9.91 -24.02
N PRO A 137 -7.55 9.96 -25.34
CA PRO A 137 -6.33 9.39 -25.91
C PRO A 137 -5.08 10.15 -25.48
N TRP A 138 -3.99 9.41 -25.24
CA TRP A 138 -2.67 9.99 -25.02
C TRP A 138 -2.18 10.61 -26.34
N THR A 139 -2.16 11.95 -26.43
CA THR A 139 -1.68 12.66 -27.62
C THR A 139 -0.25 13.17 -27.43
N ALA A 140 0.48 13.40 -28.53
CA ALA A 140 1.79 14.05 -28.47
C ALA A 140 1.71 15.46 -27.84
N GLU A 141 0.58 16.14 -28.04
CA GLU A 141 0.30 17.46 -27.47
C GLU A 141 0.27 17.42 -25.94
N TRP A 142 -0.30 16.36 -25.35
CA TRP A 142 -0.30 16.16 -23.90
C TRP A 142 1.11 16.08 -23.33
N LEU A 143 2.02 15.37 -24.02
CA LEU A 143 3.44 15.28 -23.63
C LEU A 143 4.15 16.64 -23.67
N THR A 144 3.75 17.53 -24.59
CA THR A 144 4.31 18.87 -24.71
C THR A 144 3.69 19.91 -23.77
N GLN A 145 2.57 19.58 -23.12
CA GLN A 145 1.78 20.50 -22.29
C GLN A 145 1.68 20.06 -20.82
N VAL A 146 2.52 19.10 -20.39
CA VAL A 146 2.43 18.50 -19.05
C VAL A 146 2.46 19.52 -17.91
N ASP A 147 3.25 20.59 -18.05
CA ASP A 147 3.37 21.65 -17.04
C ASP A 147 2.11 22.53 -16.93
N SER A 148 1.36 22.63 -18.03
CA SER A 148 0.11 23.39 -18.11
C SER A 148 -1.14 22.59 -17.76
N LEU A 149 -1.00 21.29 -17.46
CA LEU A 149 -2.15 20.48 -17.08
C LEU A 149 -2.73 20.94 -15.73
N PRO A 150 -4.06 20.82 -15.54
CA PRO A 150 -4.68 21.07 -14.25
C PRO A 150 -4.13 20.10 -13.21
N GLU A 151 -4.08 20.56 -11.98
CA GLU A 151 -3.69 19.74 -10.83
C GLU A 151 -4.94 19.28 -10.08
N GLU A 152 -4.89 18.06 -9.56
CA GLU A 152 -5.89 17.52 -8.66
C GLU A 152 -5.26 17.01 -7.38
N ASN A 153 -6.06 17.01 -6.31
CA ASN A 153 -5.70 16.38 -5.05
C ASN A 153 -5.69 14.87 -5.23
N VAL A 154 -4.50 14.27 -5.23
CA VAL A 154 -4.31 12.83 -5.20
C VAL A 154 -3.79 12.37 -3.85
N ARG A 155 -4.17 11.16 -3.46
CA ARG A 155 -3.66 10.50 -2.26
C ARG A 155 -2.26 9.95 -2.55
N ASP A 156 -1.30 10.30 -1.71
CA ASP A 156 0.09 9.85 -1.79
C ASP A 156 0.34 8.72 -0.80
N PHE A 157 0.42 7.50 -1.32
CA PHE A 157 0.43 6.29 -0.50
C PHE A 157 1.76 5.95 0.17
N ALA A 158 2.70 6.89 0.22
CA ALA A 158 4.10 6.68 0.60
C ALA A 158 4.79 5.55 -0.19
N THR A 159 6.11 5.45 -0.06
CA THR A 159 6.89 4.37 -0.66
C THR A 159 7.12 3.26 0.36
N LEU A 160 7.40 2.03 -0.09
CA LEU A 160 7.75 0.91 0.79
C LEU A 160 8.82 1.29 1.84
N GLY A 161 9.88 1.99 1.44
CA GLY A 161 10.94 2.42 2.36
C GLY A 161 10.42 3.30 3.50
N ARG A 162 9.48 4.20 3.21
CA ARG A 162 8.82 5.02 4.24
C ARG A 162 7.89 4.17 5.11
N MET A 163 7.12 3.25 4.53
CA MET A 163 6.22 2.38 5.28
C MET A 163 6.97 1.49 6.29
N ILE A 164 8.17 1.01 5.93
CA ILE A 164 9.04 0.25 6.85
C ILE A 164 9.41 1.06 8.09
N GLN A 165 9.63 2.37 7.95
CA GLN A 165 9.93 3.25 9.10
C GLN A 165 8.73 3.41 10.03
N LEU A 166 7.51 3.20 9.54
CA LEU A 166 6.28 3.35 10.29
C LEU A 166 5.81 2.03 10.94
N LEU A 167 6.49 0.91 10.69
CA LEU A 167 6.06 -0.42 11.17
C LEU A 167 5.83 -0.49 12.68
N GLU A 168 6.61 0.25 13.49
CA GLU A 168 6.42 0.27 14.94
C GLU A 168 5.03 0.77 15.35
N VAL A 169 4.42 1.68 14.58
CA VAL A 169 3.05 2.16 14.83
C VAL A 169 2.06 1.02 14.64
N LEU A 170 2.21 0.27 13.54
CA LEU A 170 1.36 -0.88 13.23
C LEU A 170 1.53 -2.01 14.27
N PHE A 171 2.78 -2.31 14.65
CA PHE A 171 3.10 -3.33 15.65
C PHE A 171 2.51 -3.01 17.02
N ASN A 172 2.58 -1.74 17.45
CA ASN A 172 1.99 -1.32 18.71
C ASN A 172 0.47 -1.39 18.67
N HIS A 173 -0.17 -1.06 17.55
CA HIS A 173 -1.62 -1.15 17.39
C HIS A 173 -2.14 -2.59 17.55
N TYR A 174 -1.44 -3.57 16.96
CA TYR A 174 -1.82 -4.98 17.04
C TYR A 174 -1.19 -5.74 18.21
N CYS A 175 -0.48 -5.06 19.12
CA CYS A 175 0.26 -5.68 20.22
C CYS A 175 1.14 -6.86 19.76
N ALA A 176 1.81 -6.69 18.62
CA ALA A 176 2.61 -7.76 18.01
C ALA A 176 3.72 -8.22 18.98
N ASP A 177 3.99 -9.53 19.01
CA ASP A 177 5.12 -10.07 19.77
C ASP A 177 6.46 -9.82 19.07
N ASP A 178 7.57 -10.04 19.77
CA ASP A 178 8.91 -9.75 19.24
C ASP A 178 9.26 -10.62 18.02
N ASP A 179 8.73 -11.84 17.92
CA ASP A 179 8.95 -12.71 16.77
C ASP A 179 8.21 -12.20 15.53
N GLN A 180 6.95 -11.78 15.69
CA GLN A 180 6.15 -11.18 14.63
C GLN A 180 6.79 -9.87 14.13
N LYS A 181 7.19 -8.97 15.04
CA LYS A 181 7.88 -7.72 14.69
C LYS A 181 9.13 -8.02 13.87
N ARG A 182 9.94 -8.97 14.35
CA ARG A 182 11.19 -9.37 13.71
C ARG A 182 10.95 -9.93 12.31
N LEU A 183 10.02 -10.85 12.16
CA LEU A 183 9.68 -11.49 10.88
C LEU A 183 9.19 -10.46 9.85
N VAL A 184 8.20 -9.63 10.22
CA VAL A 184 7.65 -8.62 9.31
C VAL A 184 8.72 -7.60 8.93
N LYS A 185 9.44 -7.05 9.91
CA LYS A 185 10.47 -6.03 9.66
C LYS A 185 11.61 -6.55 8.77
N TYR A 186 12.09 -7.77 9.00
CA TYR A 186 13.15 -8.34 8.17
C TYR A 186 12.67 -8.72 6.77
N ALA A 187 11.46 -9.27 6.62
CA ALA A 187 10.89 -9.57 5.31
C ALA A 187 10.81 -8.31 4.43
N TYR A 188 10.30 -7.20 4.99
CA TYR A 188 10.19 -5.95 4.22
C TYR A 188 11.52 -5.24 3.99
N LYS A 189 12.48 -5.31 4.92
CA LYS A 189 13.86 -4.86 4.67
C LYS A 189 14.51 -5.65 3.53
N LEU A 190 14.38 -6.97 3.54
CA LEU A 190 14.88 -7.84 2.47
C LEU A 190 14.24 -7.50 1.13
N LEU A 191 12.93 -7.25 1.10
CA LEU A 191 12.22 -6.80 -0.10
C LEU A 191 12.78 -5.46 -0.62
N ALA A 192 12.95 -4.48 0.26
CA ALA A 192 13.46 -3.16 -0.11
C ALA A 192 14.91 -3.22 -0.63
N GLU A 193 15.79 -3.91 0.09
CA GLU A 193 17.24 -3.90 -0.17
C GLU A 193 17.67 -4.91 -1.24
N ALA A 194 17.07 -6.09 -1.29
CA ALA A 194 17.53 -7.17 -2.16
C ALA A 194 16.61 -7.43 -3.36
N ILE A 195 15.31 -7.17 -3.25
CA ILE A 195 14.35 -7.52 -4.31
C ILE A 195 14.04 -6.32 -5.20
N ARG A 196 13.80 -5.14 -4.63
CA ARG A 196 13.44 -3.90 -5.35
C ARG A 196 14.62 -3.06 -5.81
N ASN A 197 15.69 -2.97 -5.02
CA ASN A 197 16.83 -2.09 -5.31
C ASN A 197 17.86 -2.69 -6.30
N ARG A 198 17.43 -3.44 -7.33
CA ARG A 198 18.37 -4.22 -8.16
C ARG A 198 18.15 -4.11 -9.67
N ASP A 199 18.35 -2.91 -10.20
CA ASP A 199 18.92 -2.75 -11.54
C ASP A 199 20.36 -3.30 -11.60
N ALA A 200 21.09 -3.27 -10.47
CA ALA A 200 22.48 -3.72 -10.37
C ALA A 200 22.71 -5.24 -10.55
N HIS A 201 21.66 -6.07 -10.45
CA HIS A 201 21.77 -7.54 -10.62
C HIS A 201 20.85 -8.09 -11.72
N ALA A 202 20.16 -7.23 -12.47
CA ALA A 202 19.17 -7.61 -13.49
C ALA A 202 19.75 -8.52 -14.59
N TYR A 203 21.08 -8.53 -14.75
CA TYR A 203 21.77 -9.23 -15.83
C TYR A 203 22.74 -10.31 -15.36
N VAL A 204 22.85 -10.54 -14.04
CA VAL A 204 23.65 -11.66 -13.53
C VAL A 204 22.79 -12.92 -13.62
N GLN A 205 23.21 -13.87 -14.47
CA GLN A 205 22.51 -15.13 -14.66
C GLN A 205 22.26 -15.83 -13.31
N ASN A 206 21.06 -16.39 -13.15
CA ASN A 206 20.65 -17.27 -12.05
C ASN A 206 20.49 -16.63 -10.65
N VAL A 207 20.70 -15.33 -10.46
CA VAL A 207 20.47 -14.68 -9.15
C VAL A 207 19.01 -14.82 -8.69
N ARG A 208 18.05 -14.60 -9.59
CA ARG A 208 16.62 -14.72 -9.24
C ARG A 208 16.17 -16.17 -9.01
N GLN A 209 16.82 -17.13 -9.66
CA GLN A 209 16.62 -18.55 -9.37
C GLN A 209 17.07 -18.87 -7.95
N SER A 210 18.25 -18.37 -7.56
CA SER A 210 18.76 -18.55 -6.19
C SER A 210 17.87 -17.90 -5.11
N HIS A 211 16.98 -16.99 -5.47
CA HIS A 211 16.09 -16.32 -4.51
C HIS A 211 14.72 -16.97 -4.37
N PHE A 212 14.37 -18.01 -5.14
CA PHE A 212 13.03 -18.61 -5.06
C PHE A 212 12.67 -19.03 -3.62
N HIS A 213 13.59 -19.71 -2.94
CA HIS A 213 13.43 -20.14 -1.55
C HIS A 213 13.17 -18.98 -0.56
N VAL A 214 13.56 -17.74 -0.91
CA VAL A 214 13.31 -16.55 -0.09
C VAL A 214 11.82 -16.25 -0.01
N ALA A 215 11.04 -16.50 -1.06
CA ALA A 215 9.59 -16.32 -1.02
C ALA A 215 8.97 -17.15 0.12
N GLY A 216 9.37 -18.42 0.25
CA GLY A 216 8.93 -19.27 1.36
C GLY A 216 9.27 -18.71 2.76
N LYS A 217 10.37 -17.97 2.89
CA LYS A 217 10.77 -17.30 4.14
C LYS A 217 10.01 -16.00 4.40
N ILE A 218 9.54 -15.32 3.36
CA ILE A 218 8.73 -14.10 3.44
C ILE A 218 7.25 -14.43 3.73
N CYS A 219 6.76 -15.58 3.27
CA CYS A 219 5.35 -15.98 3.40
C CYS A 219 4.77 -15.82 4.82
N PRO A 220 5.45 -16.27 5.91
CA PRO A 220 4.96 -16.06 7.27
C PRO A 220 4.72 -14.59 7.63
N ALA A 221 5.56 -13.67 7.17
CA ALA A 221 5.38 -12.24 7.41
C ALA A 221 4.12 -11.68 6.74
N PHE A 222 3.78 -12.15 5.53
CA PHE A 222 2.55 -11.74 4.84
C PHE A 222 1.32 -12.29 5.55
N ASN A 223 1.39 -13.54 6.03
CA ASN A 223 0.30 -14.14 6.77
C ASN A 223 0.09 -13.47 8.14
N ILE A 224 1.14 -12.96 8.78
CA ILE A 224 1.01 -12.11 9.97
C ILE A 224 0.23 -10.83 9.61
N LEU A 225 0.59 -10.14 8.53
CA LEU A 225 -0.14 -8.94 8.11
C LEU A 225 -1.61 -9.22 7.74
N LEU A 226 -1.89 -10.35 7.09
CA LEU A 226 -3.26 -10.76 6.79
C LEU A 226 -4.05 -11.09 8.05
N SER A 227 -3.42 -11.68 9.07
CA SER A 227 -4.09 -11.99 10.35
C SER A 227 -4.53 -10.73 11.12
N TRP A 228 -3.97 -9.57 10.77
CA TRP A 228 -4.34 -8.27 11.32
C TRP A 228 -5.50 -7.59 10.56
N VAL A 229 -5.85 -8.11 9.38
CA VAL A 229 -6.99 -7.65 8.58
C VAL A 229 -8.22 -8.47 8.94
N ASN A 230 -9.38 -7.83 9.02
CA ASN A 230 -10.64 -8.54 9.30
C ASN A 230 -10.95 -9.53 8.16
N GLY A 231 -11.40 -10.73 8.49
CA GLY A 231 -11.81 -11.73 7.50
C GLY A 231 -12.89 -11.22 6.54
N VAL A 232 -13.80 -10.35 7.01
CA VAL A 232 -14.82 -9.72 6.16
C VAL A 232 -14.19 -8.84 5.07
N ASP A 233 -13.13 -8.11 5.41
CA ASP A 233 -12.40 -7.26 4.47
C ASP A 233 -11.63 -8.12 3.45
N ILE A 234 -11.13 -9.29 3.85
CA ILE A 234 -10.49 -10.21 2.92
C ILE A 234 -11.51 -10.72 1.89
N GLU A 235 -12.68 -11.18 2.32
CA GLU A 235 -13.74 -11.65 1.40
C GLU A 235 -14.22 -10.54 0.47
N GLN A 236 -14.44 -9.34 1.01
CA GLN A 236 -14.78 -8.17 0.20
C GLN A 236 -13.69 -7.83 -0.81
N ALA A 237 -12.41 -7.93 -0.45
CA ALA A 237 -11.30 -7.70 -1.38
C ALA A 237 -11.30 -8.76 -2.50
N LEU A 238 -11.51 -10.03 -2.16
CA LEU A 238 -11.53 -11.13 -3.12
C LEU A 238 -12.65 -10.97 -4.17
N SER A 239 -13.83 -10.51 -3.78
CA SER A 239 -14.94 -10.23 -4.70
C SER A 239 -14.61 -9.16 -5.77
N ARG A 240 -13.60 -8.31 -5.52
CA ARG A 240 -13.12 -7.29 -6.47
C ARG A 240 -12.03 -7.80 -7.41
N VAL A 241 -11.41 -8.93 -7.09
CA VAL A 241 -10.36 -9.56 -7.92
C VAL A 241 -10.99 -10.46 -8.98
N GLU A 242 -12.20 -10.97 -8.74
CA GLU A 242 -12.86 -11.86 -9.69
C GLU A 242 -13.17 -11.13 -11.00
N PRO A 243 -12.78 -11.69 -12.16
CA PRO A 243 -13.13 -11.10 -13.43
C PRO A 243 -14.65 -11.04 -13.50
N THR A 244 -15.18 -9.82 -13.68
CA THR A 244 -16.58 -9.64 -14.07
C THR A 244 -16.79 -10.54 -15.26
N GLN A 245 -17.63 -11.58 -15.11
CA GLN A 245 -17.90 -12.53 -16.20
C GLN A 245 -18.20 -11.70 -17.44
N ALA A 246 -17.37 -11.82 -18.47
CA ALA A 246 -17.60 -11.11 -19.71
C ALA A 246 -19.02 -11.47 -20.17
N PRO A 247 -19.85 -10.48 -20.56
CA PRO A 247 -21.19 -10.78 -21.05
C PRO A 247 -21.04 -11.82 -22.15
N THR A 248 -21.67 -12.98 -21.96
CA THR A 248 -21.71 -14.04 -22.95
C THR A 248 -22.29 -13.44 -24.23
N PRO A 249 -21.60 -13.53 -25.38
CA PRO A 249 -22.06 -12.94 -26.63
C PRO A 249 -23.41 -13.52 -27.08
#